data_AF-A0A356C2E7-F1
#
_entry.id   AF-A0A356C2E7-F1
#
_cell.length_a   1.000
_cell.length_b   1.000
_cell.length_c   1.000
_cell.angle_alpha   90.00
_cell.angle_beta   90.00
_cell.angle_gamma   90.00
#
_symmetry.space_group_name_H-M   'P 1'
#
loop_
_entity.id
_entity.type
_entity.pdbx_description
1 polymer ?
#
loop_
_entity_poly.entity_id
_entity_poly.type
_entity_poly.pdbx_seq_one_letter_code
_entity_poly.pdbx_strand_id
1 'polypeptide(L)'
;MRVRSFRGIYAFVLLPLVSMMVLGITTLGYASTDATFDLDSLIKDTVVFASVTEDTPAYDDYASGRKRIGEFKNGEVVEVVRDRAFEWYFVKSRDG
;
A
#
# COMPACT_ATOMS: atom_id res chain seq x y z
N MET A 1 7.07 -52.66 52.12
CA MET A 1 7.04 -51.28 51.60
C MET A 1 7.73 -51.26 50.24
N ARG A 2 6.99 -51.09 49.13
CA ARG A 2 7.54 -51.11 47.77
C ARG A 2 7.73 -49.66 47.32
N VAL A 3 8.97 -49.18 47.30
CA VAL A 3 9.30 -47.82 46.86
C VAL A 3 9.03 -47.75 45.36
N ARG A 4 7.88 -47.19 44.96
CA ARG A 4 7.61 -46.85 43.55
C ARG A 4 8.67 -45.84 43.13
N SER A 5 9.50 -46.22 42.17
CA SER A 5 10.61 -45.39 41.70
C SER A 5 10.07 -44.07 41.16
N PHE A 6 10.43 -42.96 41.80
CA PHE A 6 10.03 -41.59 41.42
C PHE A 6 10.32 -41.27 39.95
N ARG A 7 11.28 -41.98 39.32
CA ARG A 7 11.67 -41.85 37.90
C ARG A 7 10.51 -42.09 36.92
N GLY A 8 9.56 -42.98 37.24
CA GLY A 8 8.41 -43.26 36.37
C GLY A 8 7.36 -42.13 36.36
N ILE A 9 7.25 -41.39 37.47
CA ILE A 9 6.29 -40.30 37.62
C ILE A 9 6.75 -39.07 36.81
N TYR A 10 8.05 -38.76 36.84
CA TYR A 10 8.62 -37.67 36.03
C TYR A 10 8.47 -37.92 34.52
N ALA A 11 8.66 -39.16 34.07
CA ALA A 11 8.44 -39.52 32.67
C ALA A 11 6.98 -39.30 32.24
N PHE A 12 6.02 -39.61 33.12
CA PHE A 12 4.59 -39.49 32.83
C PHE A 12 4.10 -38.02 32.79
N VAL A 13 4.78 -37.11 33.49
CA VAL A 13 4.43 -35.68 33.53
C VAL A 13 5.18 -34.86 32.48
N LEU A 14 6.46 -35.18 32.22
CA LEU A 14 7.28 -34.39 31.31
C LEU A 14 6.99 -34.69 29.83
N LEU A 15 6.62 -35.92 29.48
CA LEU A 15 6.27 -36.29 28.10
C LEU A 15 5.07 -35.53 27.52
N PRO A 16 3.89 -35.45 28.20
CA PRO A 16 2.77 -34.70 27.67
C PRO A 16 3.06 -33.19 27.62
N LEU A 17 3.86 -32.67 28.56
CA LEU A 17 4.20 -31.25 28.63
C LEU A 17 5.12 -30.82 27.47
N VAL A 18 6.11 -31.65 27.13
CA VAL A 18 6.96 -31.43 25.95
C VAL A 18 6.15 -31.58 24.65
N SER A 19 5.25 -32.57 24.58
CA SER A 19 4.38 -32.75 23.41
C SER A 19 3.47 -31.54 23.18
N MET A 20 2.88 -30.97 24.24
CA MET A 20 2.01 -29.80 24.16
C MET A 20 2.78 -28.53 23.72
N MET A 21 4.03 -28.40 24.17
CA MET A 21 4.91 -27.30 23.76
C MET A 21 5.28 -27.38 22.27
N VAL A 22 5.59 -28.57 21.75
CA VAL A 22 5.89 -28.78 20.33
C VAL A 22 4.67 -28.48 19.46
N LEU A 23 3.48 -28.91 19.87
CA LEU A 23 2.24 -28.62 19.15
C LEU A 23 1.96 -27.11 19.09
N GLY A 24 2.12 -26.38 20.20
CA GLY A 24 1.89 -24.93 20.25
C GLY A 24 2.82 -24.13 19.32
N ILE A 25 4.10 -24.53 19.22
CA ILE A 25 5.08 -23.88 18.33
C ILE A 25 4.71 -24.12 16.86
N THR A 26 4.23 -25.32 16.51
CA THR A 26 3.83 -25.61 15.12
C THR A 26 2.60 -24.78 14.71
N THR A 27 1.60 -24.59 15.56
CA THR A 27 0.38 -23.86 15.19
C THR A 27 0.57 -22.35 15.02
N LEU A 28 1.57 -21.76 15.69
CA LEU A 28 1.86 -20.33 15.59
C LEU A 28 2.61 -19.93 14.30
N GLY A 29 3.30 -20.88 13.66
CA GLY A 29 4.10 -20.62 12.46
C GLY A 29 3.32 -20.57 11.14
N TYR A 30 2.12 -21.17 11.07
CA TYR A 30 1.33 -21.29 9.83
C TYR A 30 0.28 -20.20 9.64
N ALA A 31 0.02 -19.36 10.65
CA ALA A 31 -1.08 -18.40 10.61
C ALA A 31 -0.74 -17.06 9.92
N SER A 32 0.50 -16.85 9.49
CA SER A 32 0.99 -15.53 9.05
C SER A 32 1.44 -15.44 7.59
N THR A 33 1.22 -16.45 6.75
CA THR A 33 1.82 -16.49 5.41
C THR A 33 0.91 -16.08 4.25
N ASP A 34 -0.37 -15.74 4.47
CA ASP A 34 -1.33 -15.63 3.34
C ASP A 34 -2.14 -14.32 3.28
N ALA A 35 -1.65 -13.25 3.90
CA ALA A 35 -2.17 -11.91 3.63
C ALA A 35 -1.28 -11.20 2.60
N THR A 36 -1.20 -11.77 1.39
CA THR A 36 -0.64 -11.09 0.22
C THR A 36 -1.58 -9.94 -0.12
N PHE A 37 -1.22 -8.72 0.29
CA PHE A 37 -1.95 -7.53 -0.11
C PHE A 37 -1.82 -7.36 -1.62
N ASP A 38 -2.91 -7.64 -2.33
CA ASP A 38 -3.03 -7.39 -3.77
C ASP A 38 -3.21 -5.88 -4.01
N LEU A 39 -2.09 -5.16 -3.95
CA LEU A 39 -2.02 -3.70 -4.19
C LEU A 39 -2.49 -3.36 -5.60
N ASP A 40 -2.25 -4.23 -6.57
CA ASP A 40 -2.61 -4.01 -7.98
C ASP A 40 -4.14 -4.01 -8.14
N SER A 41 -4.87 -4.86 -7.41
CA SER A 41 -6.35 -4.83 -7.39
C SER A 41 -6.94 -3.55 -6.81
N LEU A 42 -6.17 -2.80 -6.00
CA LEU A 42 -6.58 -1.52 -5.43
C LEU A 42 -6.32 -0.35 -6.39
N ILE A 43 -5.37 -0.48 -7.30
CA ILE A 43 -5.05 0.55 -8.30
C ILE A 43 -6.03 0.42 -9.46
N LYS A 44 -7.00 1.32 -9.50
CA LYS A 44 -7.94 1.41 -10.61
C LYS A 44 -7.51 2.54 -11.53
N ASP A 45 -7.43 2.26 -12.82
CA ASP A 45 -7.32 3.29 -13.84
C ASP A 45 -8.49 4.26 -13.68
N THR A 46 -8.18 5.50 -13.32
CA THR A 46 -9.16 6.55 -13.13
C THR A 46 -8.70 7.82 -13.83
N VAL A 47 -9.65 8.59 -14.30
CA VAL A 47 -9.40 9.89 -14.92
C VAL A 47 -9.80 10.95 -13.92
N VAL A 48 -8.85 11.84 -13.61
CA VAL A 48 -9.06 12.93 -12.66
C VAL A 48 -9.30 14.21 -13.44
N PHE A 49 -10.41 14.88 -13.15
CA PHE A 49 -10.73 16.20 -13.70
C PHE A 49 -10.64 17.25 -12.60
N ALA A 50 -10.09 18.41 -12.93
CA ALA A 50 -9.98 19.56 -12.04
C ALA A 50 -10.53 20.81 -12.71
N SER A 51 -11.10 21.70 -11.88
CA SER A 51 -11.46 23.05 -12.32
C SER A 51 -10.29 23.98 -12.04
N VAL A 52 -9.91 24.76 -13.05
CA VAL A 52 -8.98 25.86 -12.89
C VAL A 52 -9.66 26.97 -12.09
N THR A 53 -9.01 27.44 -11.02
CA THR A 53 -9.60 28.41 -10.07
C THR A 53 -9.28 29.87 -10.40
N GLU A 54 -8.29 30.10 -11.25
CA GLU A 54 -7.83 31.41 -11.71
C GLU A 54 -7.17 31.31 -13.08
N ASP A 55 -7.18 32.40 -13.86
CA ASP A 55 -6.54 32.43 -15.18
C ASP A 55 -5.06 32.05 -15.05
N THR A 56 -4.67 30.91 -15.63
CA THR A 56 -3.39 30.25 -15.38
C THR A 56 -2.61 30.04 -16.69
N PRO A 57 -1.37 30.51 -16.81
CA PRO A 57 -0.57 30.29 -18.01
C PRO A 57 -0.18 28.81 -18.18
N ALA A 58 -0.29 28.31 -19.42
CA ALA A 58 0.15 26.98 -19.79
C ALA A 58 1.56 27.04 -20.41
N TYR A 59 2.40 26.07 -20.07
CA TYR A 59 3.79 25.97 -20.53
C TYR A 59 4.05 24.64 -21.23
N ASP A 60 5.05 24.62 -22.11
CA ASP A 60 5.50 23.40 -22.79
C ASP A 60 6.21 22.40 -21.87
N ASP A 61 6.85 22.91 -20.80
CA ASP A 61 7.53 22.11 -19.80
C ASP A 61 7.51 22.80 -18.42
N TYR A 62 7.91 22.06 -17.37
CA TYR A 62 8.05 22.56 -16.00
C TYR A 62 9.48 23.06 -15.69
N ALA A 63 10.46 22.78 -16.55
CA ALA A 63 11.85 23.17 -16.33
C ALA A 63 12.11 24.68 -16.43
N SER A 64 13.30 25.10 -15.98
CA SER A 64 13.79 26.46 -16.20
C SER A 64 13.97 26.74 -17.70
N GLY A 65 13.48 27.89 -18.17
CA GLY A 65 13.52 28.27 -19.58
C GLY A 65 12.30 27.84 -20.41
N ARG A 66 11.27 27.26 -19.76
CA ARG A 66 9.99 26.93 -20.39
C ARG A 66 9.37 28.09 -21.17
N LYS A 67 8.65 27.74 -22.23
CA LYS A 67 7.92 28.68 -23.07
C LYS A 67 6.44 28.63 -22.72
N ARG A 68 5.83 29.80 -22.56
CA ARG A 68 4.37 29.88 -22.48
C ARG A 68 3.77 29.48 -23.83
N ILE A 69 2.90 28.48 -23.83
CA ILE A 69 2.21 27.98 -25.02
C ILE A 69 0.72 28.34 -25.05
N GLY A 70 0.17 28.75 -23.91
CA GLY A 70 -1.24 29.10 -23.81
C GLY A 70 -1.64 29.64 -22.45
N GLU A 71 -2.92 29.51 -22.16
CA GLU A 71 -3.57 29.94 -20.92
C GLU A 71 -4.85 29.13 -20.73
N PHE A 72 -5.10 28.73 -19.49
CA PHE A 72 -6.37 28.17 -19.05
C PHE A 72 -7.17 29.26 -18.36
N LYS A 73 -8.49 29.27 -18.57
CA LYS A 73 -9.38 30.25 -17.96
C LYS A 73 -9.95 29.78 -16.65
N ASN A 74 -10.25 30.71 -15.75
CA ASN A 74 -10.99 30.42 -14.53
C ASN A 74 -12.31 29.70 -14.84
N GLY A 75 -12.56 28.58 -14.18
CA GLY A 75 -13.72 27.71 -14.37
C GLY A 75 -13.55 26.69 -15.49
N GLU A 76 -12.44 26.70 -16.23
CA GLU A 76 -12.14 25.68 -17.23
C GLU A 76 -11.86 24.34 -16.56
N VAL A 77 -12.42 23.27 -17.11
CA VAL A 77 -12.22 21.91 -16.60
C VAL A 77 -11.17 21.20 -17.46
N VAL A 78 -10.11 20.74 -16.81
CA VAL A 78 -8.98 20.04 -17.45
C VAL A 78 -8.81 18.64 -16.86
N GLU A 79 -8.30 17.72 -17.66
CA GLU A 79 -7.88 16.40 -17.18
C GLU A 79 -6.47 16.51 -16.59
N VAL A 80 -6.29 16.03 -15.35
CA VAL A 80 -4.98 15.98 -14.69
C VAL A 80 -4.36 14.63 -14.97
N VAL A 81 -3.29 14.64 -15.76
CA VAL A 81 -2.57 13.43 -16.20
C VAL A 81 -1.42 13.09 -15.24
N ARG A 82 -0.77 14.12 -14.66
CA ARG A 82 0.33 13.92 -13.70
C ARG A 82 0.46 15.09 -12.74
N ASP A 83 0.53 14.79 -11.45
CA ASP A 83 1.00 15.72 -10.43
C ASP A 83 2.53 15.71 -10.33
N ARG A 84 3.13 16.88 -10.16
CA ARG A 84 4.53 17.06 -9.82
C ARG A 84 4.62 18.00 -8.62
N ALA A 85 4.71 17.37 -7.45
CA ALA A 85 4.96 18.03 -6.16
C ALA A 85 3.92 19.09 -5.81
N PHE A 86 2.67 18.92 -6.26
CA PHE A 86 1.57 19.89 -6.05
C PHE A 86 1.78 21.29 -6.63
N GLU A 87 2.88 21.52 -7.34
CA GLU A 87 3.23 22.80 -7.96
C GLU A 87 2.97 22.78 -9.47
N TRP A 88 3.24 21.65 -10.13
CA TRP A 88 3.11 21.50 -11.57
C TRP A 88 2.18 20.34 -11.91
N TYR A 89 1.19 20.63 -12.74
CA TYR A 89 0.26 19.62 -13.23
C TYR A 89 0.43 19.48 -14.73
N PHE A 90 0.69 18.26 -15.20
CA PHE A 90 0.55 17.95 -16.61
C PHE A 90 -0.93 17.72 -16.89
N VAL A 91 -1.51 18.63 -17.67
CA VAL A 91 -2.94 18.67 -17.93
C VAL A 91 -3.23 18.53 -19.41
N LYS A 92 -4.41 17.98 -19.72
CA LYS A 92 -4.93 17.90 -21.07
C LYS A 92 -6.22 18.72 -21.17
N SER A 93 -6.26 19.66 -22.11
CA SER A 93 -7.48 20.39 -22.42
C SER A 93 -8.44 19.50 -23.18
N ARG A 94 -9.73 19.85 -23.15
CA ARG A 94 -10.77 19.17 -23.93
C ARG A 94 -10.50 19.27 -25.44
N ASP A 95 -9.89 20.36 -25.88
CA ASP A 95 -9.72 20.70 -27.29
C ASP A 95 -8.43 20.12 -27.92
N GLY A 96 -7.61 19.42 -27.13
CA GLY A 96 -6.33 18.83 -27.54
C GLY A 96 -5.15 19.75 -27.26
#